data_AF-A0A356TBP4-F1
#
_entry.id   AF-A0A356TBP4-F1
#
_cell.length_a   1.000
_cell.length_b   1.000
_cell.length_c   1.000
_cell.angle_alpha   90.00
_cell.angle_beta   90.00
_cell.angle_gamma   90.00
#
_symmetry.space_group_name_H-M   'P 1'
#
loop_
_entity.id
_entity.type
_entity.pdbx_description
1 polymer ?
#
loop_
_entity_poly.entity_id
_entity_poly.type
_entity_poly.pdbx_seq_one_letter_code
_entity_poly.pdbx_strand_id
1 'polypeptide(L)'
;MQLGSTIATLRSARRNPMVAGVVLHVNSPGGSALASDLIHREVLRLKELKPVVACFGDVAASGGYYVSASADAVVAQPMTITGSIGVVSARLITEPLMERFGV
;
A
#
# COMPACT_ATOMS: atom_id res chain seq x y z
N MET A 1 7.82 1.31 0.69
CA MET A 1 7.19 1.10 2.03
C MET A 1 7.79 -0.13 2.68
N GLN A 2 8.35 -0.02 3.89
CA GLN A 2 8.72 -1.18 4.71
C GLN A 2 7.51 -1.58 5.57
N LEU A 3 7.05 -2.83 5.46
CA LEU A 3 5.79 -3.31 6.08
C LEU A 3 5.80 -3.15 7.61
N GLY A 4 6.84 -3.67 8.27
CA GLY A 4 6.93 -3.68 9.73
C GLY A 4 6.98 -2.29 10.35
N SER A 5 7.73 -1.36 9.73
CA SER A 5 7.82 0.02 10.22
C SER A 5 6.53 0.80 10.01
N THR A 6 5.86 0.63 8.86
CA THR A 6 4.62 1.35 8.54
C THR A 6 3.48 1.00 9.49
N ILE A 7 3.28 -0.29 9.78
CA ILE A 7 2.25 -0.76 10.72
C ILE A 7 2.52 -0.25 12.13
N ALA A 8 3.77 -0.29 12.59
CA ALA A 8 4.16 0.21 13.91
C ALA A 8 3.87 1.72 14.05
N THR A 9 4.17 2.50 13.01
CA THR A 9 3.90 3.94 12.97
C THR A 9 2.41 4.25 13.01
N LEU A 10 1.59 3.57 12.21
CA LEU A 10 0.12 3.75 12.23
C LEU A 10 -0.46 3.43 13.62
N ARG A 11 0.01 2.36 14.26
CA ARG A 11 -0.39 1.99 15.62
C ARG A 11 0.04 3.02 16.66
N SER A 12 1.24 3.57 16.54
CA SER A 12 1.73 4.62 17.41
C SER A 12 0.89 5.89 17.27
N ALA A 13 0.64 6.33 16.02
CA ALA A 13 -0.19 7.47 15.71
C ALA A 13 -1.62 7.32 16.26
N ARG A 14 -2.20 6.11 16.14
CA ARG A 14 -3.54 5.80 16.67
C ARG A 14 -3.63 5.96 18.19
N ARG A 15 -2.62 5.50 18.94
CA ARG A 15 -2.62 5.53 20.41
C ARG A 15 -2.16 6.85 21.03
N ASN A 16 -1.46 7.70 20.28
CA ASN A 16 -0.91 8.94 20.83
C ASN A 16 -2.00 10.04 20.91
N PRO A 17 -2.41 10.51 22.09
CA PRO A 17 -3.45 11.54 22.22
C PRO A 17 -3.04 12.90 21.62
N MET A 18 -1.74 13.15 21.44
CA MET A 18 -1.25 14.39 20.82
C MET A 18 -1.37 14.40 19.29
N VAL A 19 -1.65 13.24 18.67
CA VAL A 19 -1.85 13.14 17.22
C VAL A 19 -3.32 13.37 16.91
N ALA A 20 -3.62 14.49 16.27
CA ALA A 20 -4.99 14.85 15.87
C ALA A 20 -5.46 14.16 14.58
N GLY A 21 -4.55 13.66 13.74
CA GLY A 21 -4.84 13.05 12.45
C GLY A 21 -3.58 12.58 11.74
N VAL A 22 -3.73 11.92 10.59
CA VAL A 22 -2.60 11.39 9.80
C VAL A 22 -2.72 11.75 8.34
N VAL A 23 -1.64 12.27 7.76
CA VAL A 23 -1.45 12.32 6.31
C VAL A 23 -0.65 11.09 5.89
N LEU A 24 -1.28 10.18 5.16
CA LEU A 24 -0.65 8.99 4.61
C LEU A 24 -0.04 9.35 3.26
N HIS A 25 1.25 9.71 3.25
CA HIS A 25 1.97 9.95 2.01
C HIS A 25 2.30 8.64 1.28
N VAL A 26 1.85 8.50 0.05
CA VAL A 26 1.98 7.27 -0.75
C VAL A 26 2.71 7.56 -2.06
N ASN A 27 3.94 7.04 -2.16
CA ASN A 27 4.69 6.95 -3.41
C ASN A 27 5.12 5.49 -3.62
N SER A 28 4.27 4.68 -4.29
CA SER A 28 4.43 3.24 -4.44
C SER A 28 3.72 2.71 -5.71
N PRO A 29 4.37 1.85 -6.52
CA PRO A 29 3.73 1.15 -7.63
C PRO A 29 2.86 -0.04 -7.18
N GLY A 30 2.86 -0.39 -5.87
CA GLY A 30 2.19 -1.56 -5.33
C GLY A 30 3.17 -2.61 -4.81
N GLY A 31 2.79 -3.88 -4.90
CA GLY A 31 3.63 -5.00 -4.45
C GLY A 31 2.81 -6.13 -3.82
N SER A 32 3.25 -6.60 -2.66
CA SER A 32 2.61 -7.73 -1.96
C SER A 32 1.15 -7.42 -1.58
N ALA A 33 0.24 -8.31 -1.99
CA ALA A 33 -1.17 -8.24 -1.63
C ALA A 33 -1.36 -8.36 -0.10
N LEU A 34 -0.66 -9.30 0.56
CA LEU A 34 -0.72 -9.46 2.00
C LEU A 34 -0.21 -8.23 2.75
N ALA A 35 0.92 -7.67 2.31
CA ALA A 35 1.46 -6.45 2.94
C ALA A 35 0.47 -5.29 2.82
N SER A 36 -0.18 -5.15 1.66
CA SER A 36 -1.18 -4.11 1.41
C SER A 36 -2.42 -4.30 2.28
N ASP A 37 -2.93 -5.54 2.42
CA ASP A 37 -4.05 -5.86 3.31
C ASP A 37 -3.75 -5.54 4.78
N LEU A 38 -2.56 -5.91 5.27
CA LEU A 38 -2.19 -5.62 6.65
C LEU A 38 -2.09 -4.12 6.94
N ILE A 39 -1.53 -3.33 6.02
CA ILE A 39 -1.48 -1.88 6.16
C ILE A 39 -2.88 -1.27 6.07
N HIS A 40 -3.69 -1.68 5.08
CA HIS A 40 -5.06 -1.22 4.90
C HIS A 40 -5.92 -1.39 6.15
N ARG A 41 -5.80 -2.53 6.84
CA ARG A 41 -6.49 -2.80 8.11
C ARG A 41 -6.07 -1.84 9.23
N GLU A 42 -4.80 -1.46 9.30
CA GLU A 42 -4.35 -0.49 10.30
C GLU A 42 -4.79 0.94 9.96
N VAL A 43 -4.91 1.27 8.67
CA VAL A 43 -5.51 2.55 8.21
C VAL A 43 -6.99 2.61 8.60
N LEU A 44 -7.77 1.54 8.38
CA LEU A 44 -9.17 1.44 8.81
C LEU A 44 -9.32 1.67 10.33
N ARG A 45 -8.54 0.95 11.14
CA ARG A 45 -8.55 1.09 12.60
C ARG A 45 -8.15 2.48 13.08
N LEU A 46 -7.26 3.15 12.36
CA LEU A 46 -6.86 4.52 12.68
C LEU A 46 -7.99 5.51 12.36
N LYS A 47 -8.63 5.35 11.19
CA LYS A 47 -9.73 6.18 10.71
C LYS A 47 -10.94 6.18 11.64
N GLU A 48 -11.22 5.06 12.31
CA GLU A 48 -12.30 4.97 13.32
C GLU A 48 -12.14 5.99 14.46
N LEU A 49 -10.92 6.46 14.72
CA LEU A 49 -10.61 7.35 15.84
C LEU A 49 -10.10 8.73 15.39
N LYS A 50 -9.46 8.81 14.22
CA LYS A 50 -8.72 10.00 13.78
C LYS A 50 -8.80 10.16 12.27
N PRO A 51 -8.95 11.39 11.74
CA PRO A 51 -8.98 11.62 10.31
C PRO A 51 -7.69 11.15 9.62
N VAL A 52 -7.83 10.48 8.49
CA VAL A 52 -6.74 10.02 7.64
C VAL A 52 -6.94 10.55 6.23
N VAL A 53 -5.98 11.34 5.74
CA VAL A 53 -5.95 11.80 4.34
C VAL A 53 -4.80 11.10 3.63
N ALA A 54 -5.08 10.42 2.52
CA ALA A 54 -4.04 9.90 1.65
C ALA A 54 -3.56 11.00 0.70
N CYS A 55 -2.24 11.19 0.62
CA CYS A 55 -1.61 12.14 -0.28
C CYS A 55 -0.71 11.36 -1.24
N PHE A 56 -1.06 11.33 -2.52
CA PHE A 56 -0.32 10.59 -3.53
C PHE A 56 0.85 11.43 -4.05
N GLY A 57 2.03 10.82 -4.11
CA GLY A 57 3.20 11.37 -4.79
C GLY A 57 3.17 11.06 -6.29
N ASP A 58 4.34 10.74 -6.87
CA ASP A 58 4.47 10.46 -8.30
C ASP A 58 3.67 9.22 -8.73
N VAL A 59 3.69 8.16 -7.92
CA VAL A 59 2.99 6.90 -8.19
C VAL A 59 2.23 6.43 -6.95
N ALA A 60 0.96 6.08 -7.09
CA ALA A 60 0.18 5.44 -6.04
C ALA A 60 -0.78 4.43 -6.67
N ALA A 61 -0.25 3.28 -7.08
CA ALA A 61 -0.96 2.29 -7.90
C ALA A 61 -1.03 0.91 -7.20
N SER A 62 -1.95 0.06 -7.63
CA SER A 62 -2.13 -1.32 -7.13
C SER A 62 -2.20 -1.37 -5.60
N GLY A 63 -1.26 -2.02 -4.93
CA GLY A 63 -1.15 -2.03 -3.45
C GLY A 63 -1.07 -0.64 -2.81
N GLY A 64 -0.46 0.35 -3.49
CA GLY A 64 -0.42 1.74 -3.02
C GLY A 64 -1.79 2.42 -3.02
N TYR A 65 -2.60 2.13 -4.04
CA TYR A 65 -4.01 2.55 -4.06
C TYR A 65 -4.81 1.79 -3.00
N TYR A 66 -4.58 0.48 -2.86
CA TYR A 66 -5.28 -0.39 -1.92
C TYR A 66 -5.16 0.09 -0.46
N VAL A 67 -3.95 0.45 0.00
CA VAL A 67 -3.76 0.97 1.37
C VAL A 67 -4.42 2.33 1.61
N SER A 68 -4.68 3.06 0.53
CA SER A 68 -5.25 4.42 0.56
C SER A 68 -6.77 4.43 0.42
N ALA A 69 -7.36 3.34 -0.07
CA ALA A 69 -8.78 3.24 -0.37
C ALA A 69 -9.69 3.45 0.85
N SER A 70 -9.18 3.24 2.06
CA SER A 70 -9.92 3.46 3.31
C SER A 70 -9.76 4.87 3.88
N ALA A 71 -8.88 5.71 3.35
CA ALA A 71 -8.71 7.09 3.81
C ALA A 71 -10.02 7.91 3.69
N ASP A 72 -10.14 9.00 4.45
CA ASP A 72 -11.29 9.92 4.40
C ASP A 72 -11.30 10.75 3.12
N ALA A 73 -10.11 11.09 2.62
CA ALA A 73 -9.93 11.76 1.35
C ALA A 73 -8.64 11.27 0.69
N VAL A 74 -8.63 11.32 -0.64
CA VAL A 74 -7.44 11.08 -1.46
C VAL A 74 -7.12 12.37 -2.21
N VAL A 75 -5.90 12.86 -2.04
CA VAL A 75 -5.37 14.02 -2.78
C VAL A 75 -4.28 13.51 -3.70
N ALA A 76 -4.34 13.89 -4.97
CA ALA A 76 -3.37 13.51 -5.99
C ALA A 76 -3.05 14.70 -6.89
N GLN A 77 -1.83 14.73 -7.43
CA GLN A 77 -1.45 15.70 -8.44
C GLN A 77 -2.02 15.26 -9.81
N PRO A 78 -2.28 16.19 -10.75
CA PRO A 78 -2.83 15.83 -12.06
C PRO A 78 -2.00 14.79 -12.83
N MET A 79 -0.69 14.75 -12.57
CA MET A 79 0.26 13.84 -13.21
C MET A 79 0.58 12.58 -12.38
N THR A 80 -0.02 12.41 -11.19
CA THR A 80 0.16 11.22 -10.38
C THR A 80 -0.30 9.98 -11.15
N ILE A 81 0.56 8.97 -11.25
CA ILE A 81 0.18 7.67 -11.81
C ILE A 81 -0.52 6.86 -10.71
N THR A 82 -1.81 6.60 -10.87
CA THR A 82 -2.61 5.83 -9.90
C THR A 82 -3.50 4.79 -10.60
N GLY A 83 -4.39 4.15 -9.84
CA GLY A 83 -5.20 3.04 -10.31
C GLY A 83 -4.42 1.73 -10.29
N SER A 84 -4.34 1.02 -11.43
CA SER A 84 -3.82 -0.35 -11.51
C SER A 84 -4.52 -1.30 -10.52
N ILE A 85 -5.84 -1.17 -10.40
CA ILE A 85 -6.68 -2.00 -9.53
C ILE A 85 -6.81 -3.38 -10.18
N GLY A 86 -6.01 -4.31 -9.69
CA GLY A 86 -5.93 -5.67 -10.22
C GLY A 86 -4.87 -6.49 -9.51
N VAL A 87 -4.84 -7.78 -9.79
CA VAL A 87 -3.89 -8.74 -9.23
C VAL A 87 -3.23 -9.52 -10.35
N VAL A 88 -1.94 -9.81 -10.17
CA VAL A 88 -1.16 -10.65 -11.08
C VAL A 88 -0.37 -11.65 -10.26
N SER A 89 -0.27 -12.88 -10.76
CA SER A 89 0.60 -13.91 -10.23
C SER A 89 1.33 -14.57 -11.40
N ALA A 90 2.60 -14.88 -11.21
CA ALA A 90 3.42 -15.54 -12.21
C ALA A 90 4.20 -16.67 -11.56
N ARG A 91 4.27 -17.80 -12.25
CA ARG A 91 5.11 -18.95 -11.89
C ARG A 91 6.06 -19.21 -13.03
N LEU A 92 7.36 -19.23 -12.73
CA LEU A 92 8.37 -19.61 -13.71
C LEU A 92 8.38 -21.14 -13.82
N ILE A 93 8.19 -21.66 -15.03
CA ILE A 93 8.30 -23.07 -15.36
C ILE A 93 9.55 -23.21 -16.22
N THR A 94 10.60 -23.83 -15.67
CA THR A 94 11.92 -23.93 -16.33
C THR A 94 12.19 -25.30 -16.93
N GLU A 95 11.34 -26.31 -16.70
CA GLU A 95 11.57 -27.69 -17.16
C GLU A 95 11.85 -27.74 -18.69
N PRO A 96 11.05 -27.12 -19.57
CA PRO A 96 11.32 -27.18 -21.02
C PRO A 96 12.62 -26.48 -21.43
N LEU A 97 13.08 -25.50 -20.63
CA LEU A 97 14.36 -24.83 -20.87
C LEU A 97 15.52 -25.75 -20.46
N MET A 98 15.41 -26.37 -19.29
CA MET A 98 16.43 -27.27 -18.73
C MET A 98 16.61 -28.51 -19.62
N GLU A 99 15.52 -29.10 -20.12
CA GLU A 99 15.56 -30.20 -21.08
C GLU A 99 16.34 -29.85 -22.36
N ARG A 100 16.17 -28.62 -22.90
CA ARG A 100 16.92 -28.16 -24.08
C ARG A 100 18.43 -28.03 -23.83
N PHE A 101 18.83 -27.81 -22.58
CA PHE A 101 20.23 -27.72 -22.16
C PHE A 101 20.77 -29.03 -21.56
N GLY A 102 19.96 -30.08 -21.49
CA GLY A 102 20.36 -31.40 -20.98
C GLY A 102 20.63 -31.46 -19.48
N VAL A 103 19.97 -30.57 -18.70
CA VAL A 103 20.02 -30.54 -17.23
C VAL A 103 18.77 -31.16 -16.63
#